data_AF-A0A6L9U6B9-F1
#
_entry.id   AF-A0A6L9U6B9-F1
#
_cell.length_a   1.000
_cell.length_b   1.000
_cell.length_c   1.000
_cell.angle_alpha   90.00
_cell.angle_beta   90.00
_cell.angle_gamma   90.00
#
_symmetry.space_group_name_H-M   'P 1'
#
loop_
_entity.id
_entity.type
_entity.pdbx_description
1 polymer ?
#
loop_
_entity_poly.entity_id
_entity_poly.type
_entity_poly.pdbx_seq_one_letter_code
_entity_poly.pdbx_strand_id
1 'polypeptide(L)'
;MDTNYETWPKDRLIAKIYDLEAMVESLKVFNTDNMVLSIKEKFKLTLTEARFLTALGDGRPHSKRALFEYVYHDQFDDAPEMKIIDVFICKLRKKIFPFGLKIETIHSSGYKLHDRELLAQVMNGEVAQAITEEYSSDRRRNGENERAILSVLIAEMDSSGRTKLPARVIARKSGLTVPLLPIMVRLANKGKIQIKSQPTRNNKLAPWVVQVRARAL
;
A
#
# COMPACT_ATOMS: atom_id res chain seq x y z
N MET A 1 -49.02 -9.18 -18.65
CA MET A 1 -49.24 -9.34 -20.10
C MET A 1 -48.10 -10.19 -20.62
N ASP A 2 -48.35 -11.47 -20.85
CA ASP A 2 -47.31 -12.35 -21.38
C ASP A 2 -47.13 -12.06 -22.87
N THR A 3 -45.99 -11.46 -23.18
CA THR A 3 -45.62 -11.15 -24.56
C THR A 3 -45.23 -12.45 -25.24
N ASN A 4 -46.08 -12.99 -26.12
CA ASN A 4 -45.73 -14.21 -26.86
C ASN A 4 -44.71 -13.88 -27.98
N TYR A 5 -43.43 -14.12 -27.70
CA TYR A 5 -42.31 -13.85 -28.60
C TYR A 5 -42.23 -14.80 -29.81
N GLU A 6 -42.93 -15.95 -29.76
CA GLU A 6 -42.88 -16.96 -30.83
C GLU A 6 -43.64 -16.54 -32.09
N THR A 7 -44.57 -15.59 -31.97
CA THR A 7 -45.37 -15.08 -33.11
C THR A 7 -44.75 -13.86 -33.78
N TRP A 8 -43.61 -13.37 -33.29
CA TRP A 8 -43.02 -12.13 -33.79
C TRP A 8 -42.24 -12.36 -35.09
N PRO A 9 -42.37 -11.46 -36.08
CA PRO A 9 -41.54 -11.51 -37.27
C PRO A 9 -40.08 -11.25 -36.90
N LYS A 10 -39.15 -11.85 -37.65
CA LYS A 10 -37.70 -11.79 -37.40
C LYS A 10 -37.18 -10.36 -37.19
N ASP A 11 -37.62 -9.41 -38.01
CA ASP A 11 -37.16 -8.02 -37.92
C ASP A 11 -37.58 -7.34 -36.61
N ARG A 12 -38.76 -7.69 -36.08
CA ARG A 12 -39.25 -7.18 -34.80
C ARG A 12 -38.48 -7.79 -33.63
N LEU A 13 -38.11 -9.07 -33.73
CA LEU A 13 -37.23 -9.71 -32.74
C LEU A 13 -35.84 -9.06 -32.73
N ILE A 14 -35.27 -8.78 -33.91
CA ILE A 14 -33.97 -8.10 -34.05
C ILE A 14 -34.03 -6.68 -33.43
N ALA A 15 -35.05 -5.88 -33.77
CA ALA A 15 -35.23 -4.55 -33.19
C ALA A 15 -35.32 -4.61 -31.65
N LYS A 16 -36.06 -5.60 -31.13
CA LYS A 16 -36.19 -5.79 -29.67
C LYS A 16 -34.88 -6.21 -29.03
N ILE A 17 -34.07 -7.04 -29.69
CA ILE A 17 -32.72 -7.40 -29.22
C ILE A 17 -31.87 -6.14 -29.10
N TYR A 18 -31.84 -5.27 -30.12
CA TYR A 18 -31.09 -4.02 -30.06
C TYR A 18 -31.57 -3.09 -28.94
N ASP A 19 -32.88 -2.95 -28.76
CA ASP A 19 -33.44 -2.15 -27.65
C ASP A 19 -33.04 -2.71 -26.29
N LEU A 20 -33.08 -4.04 -26.13
CA LEU A 20 -32.68 -4.72 -24.90
C LEU A 20 -31.17 -4.59 -24.65
N GLU A 21 -30.34 -4.71 -25.69
CA GLU A 21 -28.89 -4.50 -25.60
C GLU A 21 -28.57 -3.07 -25.16
N ALA A 22 -29.23 -2.06 -25.74
CA ALA A 22 -29.08 -0.67 -25.35
C ALA A 22 -29.53 -0.41 -23.91
N MET A 23 -30.66 -0.99 -23.49
CA MET A 23 -31.13 -0.89 -22.10
C MET A 23 -30.14 -1.53 -21.12
N VAL A 24 -29.66 -2.74 -21.43
CA VAL A 24 -28.67 -3.45 -20.61
C VAL A 24 -27.39 -2.64 -20.50
N GLU A 25 -26.93 -2.02 -21.58
CA GLU A 25 -25.73 -1.19 -21.56
C GLU A 25 -25.90 0.04 -20.67
N SER A 26 -27.02 0.76 -20.79
CA SER A 26 -27.31 1.91 -19.91
C SER A 26 -27.40 1.53 -18.42
N LEU A 27 -28.00 0.36 -18.11
CA LEU A 27 -28.09 -0.16 -16.75
C LEU A 27 -26.72 -0.54 -16.18
N LYS A 28 -25.83 -1.11 -16.99
CA LYS A 28 -24.47 -1.45 -16.56
C LYS A 28 -23.66 -0.20 -16.21
N VAL A 29 -23.74 0.84 -17.03
CA VAL A 29 -23.06 2.12 -16.77
C VAL A 29 -23.55 2.71 -15.45
N PHE A 30 -24.87 2.83 -15.28
CA PHE A 30 -25.47 3.38 -14.06
C PHE A 30 -25.10 2.57 -12.81
N ASN A 31 -25.12 1.23 -12.89
CA ASN A 31 -24.73 0.38 -11.78
C ASN A 31 -23.24 0.54 -11.41
N THR A 32 -22.38 0.72 -12.41
CA THR A 32 -20.94 0.92 -12.20
C THR A 32 -20.68 2.25 -11.48
N ASP A 33 -21.34 3.33 -11.89
CA ASP A 33 -21.21 4.63 -11.23
C ASP A 33 -21.70 4.61 -9.78
N ASN A 34 -22.84 3.96 -9.53
CA ASN A 34 -23.34 3.77 -8.16
C ASN A 34 -22.39 2.92 -7.30
N MET A 35 -21.77 1.89 -7.90
CA MET A 35 -20.77 1.07 -7.21
C MET A 35 -19.53 1.89 -6.85
N VAL A 36 -19.03 2.73 -7.77
CA VAL A 36 -17.89 3.62 -7.52
C VAL A 36 -18.19 4.58 -6.37
N LEU A 37 -19.38 5.18 -6.35
CA LEU A 37 -19.80 6.09 -5.27
C LEU A 37 -19.91 5.36 -3.92
N SER A 38 -20.52 4.18 -3.91
CA SER A 38 -20.66 3.35 -2.71
C SER A 38 -19.29 2.97 -2.14
N ILE A 39 -18.35 2.57 -3.00
CA ILE A 39 -16.97 2.25 -2.63
C ILE A 39 -16.25 3.48 -2.06
N LYS A 40 -16.42 4.64 -2.72
CA LYS A 40 -15.82 5.90 -2.28
C LYS A 40 -16.23 6.24 -0.85
N GLU A 41 -17.52 6.11 -0.53
CA GLU A 41 -18.05 6.41 0.80
C GLU A 41 -17.59 5.40 1.86
N LYS A 42 -17.70 4.10 1.57
CA LYS A 42 -17.32 3.02 2.50
C LYS A 42 -15.84 3.07 2.88
N PHE A 43 -14.96 3.28 1.90
CA PHE A 43 -13.50 3.23 2.09
C PHE A 43 -12.86 4.63 2.24
N LYS A 44 -13.65 5.72 2.24
CA LYS A 44 -13.17 7.11 2.28
C LYS A 44 -12.08 7.39 1.23
N LEU A 45 -12.31 6.91 0.02
CA LEU A 45 -11.40 7.04 -1.12
C LEU A 45 -11.64 8.34 -1.88
N THR A 46 -10.67 8.78 -2.66
CA THR A 46 -10.94 9.75 -3.72
C THR A 46 -11.71 9.07 -4.86
N LEU A 47 -12.35 9.86 -5.73
CA LEU A 47 -13.11 9.31 -6.86
C LEU A 47 -12.23 8.43 -7.76
N THR A 48 -11.02 8.88 -8.06
CA THR A 48 -10.05 8.12 -8.87
C THR A 48 -9.63 6.81 -8.19
N GLU A 49 -9.37 6.85 -6.88
CA GLU A 49 -9.03 5.64 -6.11
C GLU A 49 -10.19 4.64 -6.07
N ALA A 50 -11.43 5.12 -5.95
CA ALA A 50 -12.63 4.28 -6.00
C ALA A 50 -12.81 3.63 -7.38
N ARG A 51 -12.54 4.36 -8.48
CA ARG A 51 -12.52 3.79 -9.84
C ARG A 51 -11.48 2.68 -9.98
N PHE A 52 -10.26 2.87 -9.46
CA PHE A 52 -9.24 1.82 -9.44
C PHE A 52 -9.68 0.57 -8.66
N LEU A 53 -10.30 0.75 -7.48
CA LEU A 53 -10.78 -0.38 -6.69
C LEU A 53 -11.95 -1.10 -7.38
N THR A 54 -12.82 -0.36 -8.04
CA THR A 54 -13.95 -0.91 -8.83
C THR A 54 -13.42 -1.76 -9.98
N ALA A 55 -12.41 -1.26 -10.71
CA ALA A 55 -11.76 -2.01 -11.80
C ALA A 55 -11.17 -3.35 -11.32
N LEU A 56 -10.54 -3.35 -10.15
CA LEU A 56 -9.95 -4.55 -9.54
C LEU A 56 -10.97 -5.43 -8.83
N GLY A 57 -12.23 -4.98 -8.70
CA GLY A 57 -13.28 -5.66 -7.95
C GLY A 57 -13.78 -6.96 -8.60
N ASP A 58 -13.40 -7.21 -9.85
CA ASP A 58 -13.66 -8.49 -10.53
C ASP A 58 -12.71 -9.62 -10.08
N GLY A 59 -11.65 -9.28 -9.33
CA GLY A 59 -10.65 -10.22 -8.84
C GLY A 59 -9.71 -10.76 -9.92
N ARG A 60 -9.72 -10.20 -11.14
CA ARG A 60 -8.84 -10.63 -12.23
C ARG A 60 -7.54 -9.81 -12.26
N PRO A 61 -6.45 -10.35 -12.81
CA PRO A 61 -5.26 -9.56 -13.09
C PRO A 61 -5.54 -8.51 -14.15
N HIS A 62 -5.32 -7.24 -13.82
CA HIS A 62 -5.42 -6.13 -14.76
C HIS A 62 -4.04 -5.53 -15.04
N SER A 63 -3.73 -5.38 -16.33
CA SER A 63 -2.51 -4.70 -16.74
C SER A 63 -2.55 -3.22 -16.37
N LYS A 64 -1.38 -2.58 -16.25
CA LYS A 64 -1.29 -1.13 -16.03
C LYS A 64 -2.05 -0.36 -17.11
N ARG A 65 -1.95 -0.79 -18.37
CA ARG A 65 -2.64 -0.13 -19.48
C ARG A 65 -4.17 -0.27 -19.37
N ALA A 66 -4.65 -1.47 -19.05
CA ALA A 66 -6.09 -1.71 -18.86
C ALA A 66 -6.68 -0.86 -17.72
N LEU A 67 -5.97 -0.75 -16.59
CA LEU A 67 -6.39 0.12 -15.49
C LEU A 67 -6.36 1.60 -15.88
N PHE A 68 -5.38 2.01 -16.69
CA PHE A 68 -5.30 3.38 -17.18
C PHE A 68 -6.51 3.72 -18.05
N GLU A 69 -6.76 2.90 -19.06
CA GLU A 69 -7.89 3.05 -19.98
C GLU A 69 -9.21 3.07 -19.20
N TYR A 70 -9.40 2.15 -18.26
CA TYR A 70 -10.63 2.12 -17.45
C TYR A 70 -10.84 3.39 -16.61
N VAL A 71 -9.81 3.90 -15.94
CA VAL A 71 -9.95 5.03 -15.01
C VAL A 71 -10.00 6.39 -15.73
N TYR A 72 -9.27 6.51 -16.83
CA TYR A 72 -9.04 7.75 -17.56
C TYR A 72 -9.72 7.80 -18.94
N HIS A 73 -10.63 6.88 -19.27
CA HIS A 73 -11.33 6.87 -20.57
C HIS A 73 -12.02 8.21 -20.90
N ASP A 74 -12.48 8.96 -19.89
CA ASP A 74 -13.14 10.26 -20.06
C ASP A 74 -12.18 11.46 -20.11
N GLN A 75 -10.89 11.27 -19.79
CA GLN A 75 -9.92 12.36 -19.64
C GLN A 75 -8.92 12.33 -20.79
N PHE A 76 -9.25 13.00 -21.89
CA PHE A 76 -8.41 13.07 -23.09
C PHE A 76 -7.28 14.11 -23.01
N ASP A 77 -7.48 15.22 -22.29
CA ASP A 77 -6.56 16.38 -22.35
C ASP A 77 -5.54 16.48 -21.19
N ASP A 78 -5.79 15.84 -20.03
CA ASP A 78 -4.93 15.96 -18.83
C ASP A 78 -4.62 14.59 -18.21
N ALA A 79 -4.46 13.58 -19.07
CA ALA A 79 -4.21 12.21 -18.65
C ALA A 79 -2.80 12.11 -18.02
N PRO A 80 -2.68 11.67 -16.76
CA PRO A 80 -1.39 11.61 -16.08
C PRO A 80 -0.48 10.53 -16.67
N GLU A 81 0.83 10.62 -16.42
CA GLU A 81 1.77 9.58 -16.88
C GLU A 81 1.39 8.20 -16.34
N MET A 82 1.52 7.16 -17.17
CA MET A 82 1.19 5.76 -16.83
C MET A 82 1.86 5.23 -15.54
N LYS A 83 2.98 5.84 -15.11
CA LYS A 83 3.64 5.54 -13.83
C LYS A 83 2.81 5.94 -12.60
N ILE A 84 1.86 6.87 -12.75
CA ILE A 84 1.00 7.32 -11.65
C ILE A 84 0.15 6.19 -11.08
N ILE A 85 -0.15 5.16 -11.88
CA ILE A 85 -0.91 3.98 -11.46
C ILE A 85 -0.23 3.31 -10.28
N ASP A 86 1.11 3.22 -10.29
CA ASP A 86 1.87 2.59 -9.20
C ASP A 86 1.71 3.39 -7.90
N VAL A 87 1.65 4.73 -8.00
CA VAL A 87 1.41 5.63 -6.87
C VAL A 87 -0.02 5.48 -6.34
N PHE A 88 -1.02 5.41 -7.22
CA PHE A 88 -2.41 5.19 -6.84
C PHE A 88 -2.61 3.81 -6.20
N ILE A 89 -2.04 2.74 -6.76
CA ILE A 89 -2.08 1.41 -6.15
C ILE A 89 -1.38 1.40 -4.79
N CYS A 90 -0.25 2.10 -4.65
CA CYS A 90 0.44 2.25 -3.36
C CYS A 90 -0.43 3.00 -2.33
N LYS A 91 -1.16 4.04 -2.72
CA LYS A 91 -2.10 4.75 -1.84
C LYS A 91 -3.32 3.88 -1.49
N LEU A 92 -3.91 3.24 -2.50
CA LEU A 92 -5.09 2.40 -2.36
C LEU A 92 -4.84 1.23 -1.42
N ARG A 93 -3.71 0.53 -1.58
CA ARG A 93 -3.25 -0.52 -0.65
C ARG A 93 -3.30 -0.07 0.80
N LYS A 94 -2.83 1.15 1.12
CA LYS A 94 -2.82 1.67 2.49
C LYS A 94 -4.24 1.91 3.04
N LYS A 95 -5.18 2.31 2.17
CA LYS A 95 -6.55 2.68 2.57
C LYS A 95 -7.47 1.47 2.72
N ILE A 96 -7.28 0.44 1.89
CA ILE A 96 -8.10 -0.78 1.94
C ILE A 96 -7.55 -1.82 2.94
N PHE A 97 -6.27 -1.71 3.31
CA PHE A 97 -5.62 -2.63 4.24
C PHE A 97 -6.34 -2.81 5.60
N PRO A 98 -6.88 -1.77 6.26
CA PRO A 98 -7.62 -1.91 7.52
C PRO A 98 -8.87 -2.80 7.41
N PHE A 99 -9.38 -2.98 6.19
CA PHE A 99 -10.52 -3.85 5.88
C PHE A 99 -10.10 -5.27 5.50
N GLY A 100 -8.81 -5.60 5.60
CA GLY A 100 -8.23 -6.90 5.24
C GLY A 100 -8.01 -7.14 3.76
N LEU A 101 -8.35 -6.18 2.91
CA LEU A 101 -8.16 -6.28 1.47
C LEU A 101 -6.68 -6.11 1.09
N LYS A 102 -6.22 -6.95 0.17
CA LYS A 102 -4.84 -6.94 -0.34
C LYS A 102 -4.83 -6.86 -1.87
N ILE A 103 -4.03 -5.95 -2.41
CA ILE A 103 -3.72 -5.87 -3.84
C ILE A 103 -2.33 -6.43 -4.08
N GLU A 104 -2.22 -7.47 -4.89
CA GLU A 104 -0.97 -8.11 -5.27
C GLU A 104 -0.43 -7.52 -6.57
N THR A 105 0.90 -7.43 -6.66
CA THR A 105 1.58 -7.13 -7.93
C THR A 105 1.97 -8.45 -8.58
N ILE A 106 1.40 -8.75 -9.73
CA ILE A 106 1.78 -9.90 -10.54
C ILE A 106 2.82 -9.41 -11.54
N HIS A 107 4.07 -9.86 -11.37
CA HIS A 107 5.16 -9.54 -12.28
C HIS A 107 4.76 -9.93 -13.70
N SER A 108 4.93 -9.02 -14.67
CA SER A 108 4.49 -9.12 -16.07
C SER A 108 2.98 -9.00 -16.37
N SER A 109 2.08 -9.18 -15.40
CA SER A 109 0.62 -9.15 -15.67
C SER A 109 -0.11 -7.94 -15.08
N GLY A 110 0.45 -7.27 -14.07
CA GLY A 110 -0.11 -6.05 -13.48
C GLY A 110 -0.58 -6.22 -12.04
N TYR A 111 -1.84 -5.88 -11.75
CA TYR A 111 -2.39 -5.82 -10.39
C TYR A 111 -3.63 -6.68 -10.25
N LYS A 112 -3.80 -7.33 -9.09
CA LYS A 112 -4.96 -8.17 -8.78
C LYS A 112 -5.41 -7.93 -7.34
N LEU A 113 -6.72 -7.89 -7.12
CA LEU A 113 -7.30 -7.98 -5.77
C LEU A 113 -7.33 -9.45 -5.33
N HIS A 114 -6.73 -9.76 -4.19
CA HIS A 114 -6.57 -11.15 -3.74
C HIS A 114 -7.91 -11.79 -3.34
N ASP A 115 -8.75 -11.02 -2.63
CA ASP A 115 -9.98 -11.53 -2.04
C ASP A 115 -11.18 -10.66 -2.44
N ARG A 116 -11.89 -11.11 -3.48
CA ARG A 116 -13.09 -10.44 -4.00
C ARG A 116 -14.29 -10.63 -3.07
N GLU A 117 -14.38 -11.78 -2.41
CA GLU A 117 -15.50 -12.08 -1.52
C GLU A 117 -15.47 -11.17 -0.30
N LEU A 118 -14.28 -10.92 0.25
CA LEU A 118 -14.09 -9.94 1.31
C LEU A 118 -14.51 -8.53 0.89
N LEU A 119 -14.27 -8.13 -0.36
CA LEU A 119 -14.74 -6.83 -0.86
C LEU A 119 -16.27 -6.76 -0.85
N ALA A 120 -16.96 -7.81 -1.29
CA ALA A 120 -18.41 -7.89 -1.26
C ALA A 120 -18.96 -7.83 0.18
N GLN A 121 -18.34 -8.55 1.12
CA GLN A 121 -18.71 -8.54 2.54
C GLN A 121 -18.54 -7.15 3.17
N VAL A 122 -17.44 -6.45 2.89
CA VAL A 122 -17.20 -5.08 3.38
C VAL A 122 -18.24 -4.11 2.80
N MET A 123 -18.61 -4.28 1.52
CA MET A 123 -19.64 -3.46 0.88
C MET A 123 -21.02 -3.69 1.49
N ASN A 124 -21.36 -4.95 1.80
CA ASN A 124 -22.60 -5.34 2.49
C ASN A 124 -22.62 -4.93 3.97
N GLY A 125 -21.49 -4.51 4.53
CA GLY A 125 -21.38 -4.03 5.91
C GLY A 125 -21.14 -5.12 6.96
N GLU A 126 -20.81 -6.34 6.54
CA GLU A 126 -20.59 -7.49 7.43
C GLU A 126 -19.20 -7.43 8.11
N VAL A 127 -18.23 -6.75 7.48
CA VAL A 127 -16.85 -6.64 7.99
C VAL A 127 -16.55 -5.19 8.36
N ALA A 128 -16.73 -4.85 9.63
CA ALA A 128 -16.28 -3.60 10.21
C ALA A 128 -14.80 -3.74 10.64
N GLN A 129 -13.87 -3.16 9.84
CA GLN A 129 -12.47 -2.89 10.20
C GLN A 129 -11.76 -4.02 10.99
N ALA A 130 -11.46 -5.13 10.33
CA ALA A 130 -11.00 -6.34 11.03
C ALA A 130 -9.47 -6.52 11.15
N ILE A 131 -8.60 -5.62 10.66
CA ILE A 131 -7.15 -5.84 10.79
C ILE A 131 -6.43 -4.63 11.39
N THR A 132 -6.37 -4.59 12.72
CA THR A 132 -5.48 -3.68 13.44
C THR A 132 -4.24 -4.38 14.02
N GLU A 133 -4.18 -5.72 14.15
CA GLU A 133 -3.20 -6.32 15.06
C GLU A 133 -2.03 -7.13 14.46
N GLU A 134 -2.04 -7.61 13.20
CA GLU A 134 -0.98 -8.57 12.78
C GLU A 134 -0.13 -8.23 11.54
N TYR A 135 -0.20 -7.01 10.99
CA TYR A 135 0.83 -6.55 10.05
C TYR A 135 1.39 -5.20 10.45
N SER A 136 2.15 -5.21 11.53
CA SER A 136 3.23 -4.26 11.71
C SER A 136 4.35 -4.61 10.72
N SER A 137 4.16 -4.29 9.43
CA SER A 137 5.31 -4.15 8.54
C SER A 137 6.03 -2.86 8.91
N ASP A 138 6.77 -2.89 10.03
CA ASP A 138 7.92 -2.05 10.41
C ASP A 138 8.06 -0.70 9.66
N ARG A 139 7.01 0.12 9.62
CA ARG A 139 7.18 1.53 9.27
C ARG A 139 7.64 2.23 10.51
N ARG A 140 8.92 1.99 10.82
CA ARG A 140 9.64 2.75 11.83
C ARG A 140 9.43 4.23 11.56
N ARG A 141 8.75 4.91 12.48
CA ARG A 141 8.46 6.35 12.41
C ARG A 141 9.78 7.11 12.31
N ASN A 142 9.73 8.34 11.80
CA ASN A 142 10.92 9.18 11.72
C ASN A 142 11.57 9.30 13.12
N GLY A 143 12.85 8.93 13.23
CA GLY A 143 13.58 8.87 14.50
C GLY A 143 13.50 7.57 15.30
N GLU A 144 12.67 6.60 14.91
CA GLU A 144 12.56 5.32 15.63
C GLU A 144 13.82 4.45 15.49
N ASN A 145 14.46 4.48 14.32
CA ASN A 145 15.79 3.87 14.12
C ASN A 145 16.86 4.46 15.05
N GLU A 146 16.84 5.78 15.24
CA GLU A 146 17.77 6.47 16.14
C GLU A 146 17.53 6.06 17.60
N ARG A 147 16.25 5.99 18.01
CA ARG A 147 15.85 5.53 19.35
C ARG A 147 16.22 4.07 19.59
N ALA A 148 15.99 3.19 18.62
CA ALA A 148 16.33 1.77 18.74
C ALA A 148 17.84 1.53 18.83
N ILE A 149 18.66 2.35 18.17
CA ILE A 149 20.11 2.29 18.35
C ILE A 149 20.50 2.84 19.72
N LEU A 150 19.93 3.97 20.14
CA LEU A 150 20.21 4.54 21.46
C LEU A 150 19.84 3.58 22.60
N SER A 151 18.69 2.91 22.52
CA SER A 151 18.28 1.94 23.55
C SER A 151 19.27 0.79 23.66
N VAL A 152 19.76 0.26 22.53
CA VAL A 152 20.81 -0.78 22.53
C VAL A 152 22.12 -0.25 23.09
N LEU A 153 22.52 0.97 22.75
CA LEU A 153 23.76 1.56 23.26
C LEU A 153 23.69 1.82 24.77
N ILE A 154 22.55 2.31 25.27
CA ILE A 154 22.29 2.54 26.69
C ILE A 154 22.26 1.21 27.45
N ALA A 155 21.62 0.17 26.90
CA ALA A 155 21.57 -1.15 27.54
C ALA A 155 22.96 -1.81 27.67
N GLU A 156 23.89 -1.46 26.78
CA GLU A 156 25.21 -2.08 26.67
C GLU A 156 26.35 -1.14 27.09
N MET A 157 26.02 0.00 27.72
CA MET A 157 27.04 0.93 28.21
C MET A 157 27.72 0.41 29.47
N ASP A 158 29.01 0.65 29.60
CA ASP A 158 29.77 0.41 30.82
C ASP A 158 29.53 1.53 31.87
N SER A 159 30.12 1.37 33.07
CA SER A 159 30.05 2.37 34.15
C SER A 159 30.65 3.74 33.76
N SER A 160 31.43 3.82 32.68
CA SER A 160 32.00 5.06 32.14
C SER A 160 31.15 5.69 31.01
N GLY A 161 30.01 5.08 30.70
CA GLY A 161 29.10 5.48 29.63
C GLY A 161 29.62 5.22 28.22
N ARG A 162 30.53 4.26 28.07
CA ARG A 162 31.08 3.82 26.79
C ARG A 162 30.48 2.47 26.39
N THR A 163 30.25 2.33 25.10
CA THR A 163 29.73 1.09 24.50
C THR A 163 30.71 0.65 23.41
N LYS A 164 31.11 -0.63 23.43
CA LYS A 164 31.97 -1.25 22.43
C LYS A 164 31.25 -2.44 21.80
N LEU A 165 30.67 -2.25 20.61
CA LEU A 165 29.89 -3.29 19.93
C LEU A 165 30.20 -3.36 18.43
N PRO A 166 30.28 -4.57 17.84
CA PRO A 166 30.37 -4.70 16.39
C PRO A 166 29.06 -4.27 15.71
N ALA A 167 29.17 -3.70 14.51
CA ALA A 167 28.04 -3.15 13.75
C ALA A 167 26.89 -4.16 13.59
N ARG A 168 27.22 -5.44 13.37
CA ARG A 168 26.24 -6.53 13.19
C ARG A 168 25.41 -6.77 14.44
N VAL A 169 26.00 -6.66 15.63
CA VAL A 169 25.29 -6.86 16.91
C VAL A 169 24.36 -5.68 17.16
N ILE A 170 24.81 -4.45 16.90
CA ILE A 170 23.96 -3.26 17.01
C ILE A 170 22.76 -3.38 16.07
N ALA A 171 22.99 -3.72 14.80
CA ALA A 171 21.91 -3.87 13.81
C ALA A 171 20.91 -4.96 14.21
N ARG A 172 21.41 -6.13 14.67
CA ARG A 172 20.55 -7.24 15.10
C ARG A 172 19.72 -6.88 16.33
N LYS A 173 20.34 -6.33 17.38
CA LYS A 173 19.64 -5.96 18.63
C LYS A 173 18.66 -4.80 18.43
N SER A 174 18.97 -3.88 17.52
CA SER A 174 18.08 -2.75 17.19
C SER A 174 17.08 -3.06 16.09
N GLY A 175 17.03 -4.29 15.55
CA GLY A 175 16.16 -4.70 14.44
C GLY A 175 16.35 -3.88 13.15
N LEU A 176 17.54 -3.33 12.95
CA LEU A 176 17.81 -2.37 11.88
C LEU A 176 18.00 -3.08 10.53
N THR A 177 17.18 -2.71 9.54
CA THR A 177 17.30 -3.19 8.15
C THR A 177 18.08 -2.24 7.25
N VAL A 178 18.38 -1.03 7.73
CA VAL A 178 19.09 0.04 7.01
C VAL A 178 20.56 0.14 7.43
N PRO A 179 21.44 0.80 6.65
CA PRO A 179 22.83 0.99 7.02
C PRO A 179 22.97 1.76 8.35
N LEU A 180 23.86 1.27 9.23
CA LEU A 180 24.08 1.85 10.56
C LEU A 180 24.79 3.22 10.53
N LEU A 181 25.78 3.38 9.64
CA LEU A 181 26.66 4.55 9.57
C LEU A 181 25.90 5.90 9.47
N PRO A 182 24.94 6.09 8.54
CA PRO A 182 24.16 7.33 8.46
C PRO A 182 23.38 7.66 9.74
N ILE A 183 22.97 6.66 10.51
CA ILE A 183 22.23 6.89 11.75
C ILE A 183 23.17 7.26 12.90
N MET A 184 24.31 6.59 13.00
CA MET A 184 25.35 6.91 13.99
C MET A 184 25.86 8.34 13.81
N VAL A 185 26.10 8.77 12.56
CA VAL A 185 26.50 10.15 12.25
C VAL A 185 25.42 11.14 12.66
N ARG A 186 24.14 10.86 12.37
CA ARG A 186 23.02 11.72 12.81
C ARG A 186 22.93 11.81 14.34
N LEU A 187 23.05 10.71 15.05
CA LEU A 187 23.07 10.69 16.52
C LEU A 187 24.24 11.49 17.09
N ALA A 188 25.41 11.42 16.44
CA ALA A 188 26.57 12.21 16.82
C ALA A 188 26.36 13.71 16.58
N ASN A 189 25.82 14.07 15.41
CA ASN A 189 25.51 15.47 15.07
C ASN A 189 24.43 16.07 15.99
N LYS A 190 23.46 15.26 16.44
CA LYS A 190 22.47 15.63 17.46
C LYS A 190 23.05 15.71 18.88
N GLY A 191 24.33 15.39 19.06
CA GLY A 191 25.02 15.42 20.35
C GLY A 191 24.58 14.32 21.32
N LYS A 192 23.89 13.28 20.83
CA LYS A 192 23.39 12.16 21.66
C LYS A 192 24.49 11.14 21.95
N ILE A 193 25.41 10.94 21.01
CA ILE A 193 26.57 10.07 21.16
C ILE A 193 27.85 10.79 20.71
N GLN A 194 29.00 10.29 21.14
CA GLN A 194 30.31 10.67 20.62
C GLN A 194 31.01 9.43 20.09
N ILE A 195 31.29 9.40 18.78
CA ILE A 195 31.98 8.29 18.13
C ILE A 195 33.48 8.45 18.41
N LYS A 196 34.09 7.46 19.07
CA LYS A 196 35.53 7.42 19.35
C LYS A 196 36.29 6.57 18.33
N SER A 197 35.66 5.49 17.86
CA SER A 197 36.20 4.62 16.81
C SER A 197 35.06 4.02 15.99
N GLN A 198 35.29 3.89 14.68
CA GLN A 198 34.33 3.32 13.73
C GLN A 198 35.03 2.33 12.78
N PRO A 199 34.31 1.32 12.27
CA PRO A 199 34.84 0.41 11.27
C PRO A 199 35.20 1.15 9.98
N THR A 200 36.38 0.86 9.43
CA THR A 200 36.86 1.43 8.16
C THR A 200 36.63 0.45 7.01
N ARG A 201 36.82 0.92 5.76
CA ARG A 201 36.66 0.08 4.56
C ARG A 201 37.55 -1.18 4.60
N ASN A 202 38.75 -1.05 5.14
CA ASN A 202 39.73 -2.13 5.26
C ASN A 202 39.53 -3.01 6.50
N ASN A 203 38.77 -2.53 7.50
CA ASN A 203 38.49 -3.27 8.73
C ASN A 203 37.00 -3.16 9.11
N LYS A 204 36.14 -3.82 8.33
CA LYS A 204 34.68 -3.78 8.49
C LYS A 204 34.18 -4.49 9.76
N LEU A 205 35.00 -5.38 10.32
CA LEU A 205 34.67 -6.15 11.52
C LEU A 205 35.07 -5.42 12.81
N ALA A 206 35.79 -4.29 12.71
CA ALA A 206 36.15 -3.50 13.87
C ALA A 206 34.88 -3.04 14.64
N PRO A 207 34.92 -3.06 15.98
CA PRO A 207 33.80 -2.62 16.78
C PRO A 207 33.61 -1.10 16.71
N TRP A 208 32.37 -0.67 16.81
CA TRP A 208 32.04 0.71 17.14
C TRP A 208 32.40 0.97 18.60
N VAL A 209 33.19 2.01 18.85
CA VAL A 209 33.43 2.53 20.20
C VAL A 209 32.75 3.88 20.28
N VAL A 210 31.67 3.95 21.06
CA VAL A 210 30.86 5.16 21.22
C VAL A 210 30.68 5.49 22.69
N GLN A 211 30.57 6.77 22.99
CA GLN A 211 30.25 7.27 24.32
C GLN A 211 28.87 7.91 24.28
N VAL A 212 27.93 7.41 25.08
CA VAL A 212 26.58 7.97 25.17
C VAL A 212 26.64 9.20 26.08
N ARG A 213 26.10 10.35 25.64
CA ARG A 213 26.09 11.56 26.47
C ARG A 213 24.84 11.57 27.36
N ALA A 214 24.96 12.08 28.58
CA ALA A 214 23.86 12.16 29.55
C ALA A 214 22.61 12.87 29.02
N ARG A 215 22.74 13.76 28.02
CA ARG A 215 21.63 14.44 27.33
C ARG A 215 20.80 13.51 26.43
N ALA A 216 21.18 12.23 26.31
CA ALA A 216 20.51 11.19 25.53
C ALA A 216 19.69 10.22 26.39
N LEU A 217 19.85 10.27 27.72
CA LEU A 217 18.99 9.61 28.70
C LEU A 217 17.68 10.38 28.86
#